data_AF-A0A485BLK8-F1
#
_entry.id   AF-A0A485BLK8-F1
#
_cell.length_a   1.000
_cell.length_b   1.000
_cell.length_c   1.000
_cell.angle_alpha   90.00
_cell.angle_beta   90.00
_cell.angle_gamma   90.00
#
_symmetry.space_group_name_H-M   'P 1'
#
loop_
_entity.id
_entity.type
_entity.pdbx_description
1 polymer ?
#
loop_
_entity_poly.entity_id
_entity_poly.type
_entity_poly.pdbx_seq_one_letter_code
_entity_poly.pdbx_strand_id
1 'polypeptide(L)' 'MLLRQHHQIFKALENRDADAVDAAMHLHLHEISESVLLIRQENRDWFSEE' A
#
# COMPACT_ATOMS: atom_id res chain seq x y z
N MET A 1 -6.55 -5.40 -3.84
CA MET A 1 -5.75 -6.61 -3.49
C MET A 1 -4.28 -6.32 -3.75
N LEU A 2 -3.43 -6.49 -2.75
CA LEU A 2 -2.03 -6.03 -2.71
C LEU A 2 -1.20 -6.43 -3.95
N LEU A 3 -1.24 -7.69 -4.35
CA LEU A 3 -0.47 -8.16 -5.52
C LEU A 3 -0.91 -7.49 -6.83
N ARG A 4 -2.19 -7.11 -6.97
CA ARG A 4 -2.68 -6.35 -8.13
C ARG A 4 -2.09 -4.94 -8.15
N GLN A 5 -1.98 -4.28 -6.99
CA GLN A 5 -1.38 -2.94 -6.90
C GLN A 5 0.11 -2.97 -7.21
N HIS A 6 0.86 -3.96 -6.71
CA HIS A 6 2.25 -4.15 -7.09
C HIS A 6 2.42 -4.30 -8.60
N HIS A 7 1.53 -5.07 -9.24
CA HIS A 7 1.56 -5.22 -10.69
C HIS A 7 1.22 -3.91 -11.44
N GLN A 8 0.32 -3.08 -10.88
CA GLN A 8 -0.01 -1.77 -11.45
C GLN A 8 1.15 -0.78 -11.35
N ILE A 9 1.84 -0.72 -10.21
CA ILE A 9 3.05 0.08 -10.03
C ILE A 9 4.13 -0.38 -11.02
N PHE A 10 4.37 -1.69 -11.09
CA PHE A 10 5.35 -2.26 -12.02
C PHE A 10 5.05 -1.90 -13.48
N LYS A 11 3.80 -2.06 -13.93
CA LYS A 11 3.41 -1.68 -15.29
C LYS A 11 3.57 -0.19 -15.58
N ALA A 12 3.23 0.67 -14.63
CA ALA A 12 3.41 2.11 -14.78
C ALA A 12 4.90 2.47 -14.92
N LEU A 13 5.78 1.82 -14.15
CA LEU A 13 7.23 1.95 -14.26
C LEU A 13 7.76 1.46 -15.62
N GLU A 14 7.33 0.28 -16.10
CA GLU A 14 7.71 -0.25 -17.41
C GLU A 14 7.35 0.73 -18.54
N ASN A 15 6.17 1.36 -18.43
CA ASN A 15 5.69 2.35 -19.41
C ASN A 15 6.34 3.73 -19.25
N ARG A 16 7.17 3.95 -18.23
CA ARG A 16 7.78 5.24 -17.88
C ARG A 16 6.74 6.35 -17.67
N ASP A 17 5.57 5.97 -17.19
CA ASP A 17 4.46 6.89 -16.93
C ASP A 17 4.51 7.37 -15.48
N ALA A 18 5.13 8.53 -15.26
CA ALA A 18 5.34 9.08 -13.93
C ALA A 18 4.03 9.37 -13.19
N ASP A 19 3.00 9.85 -13.89
CA ASP A 19 1.69 10.17 -13.30
C ASP A 19 0.98 8.88 -12.86
N ALA A 20 1.04 7.83 -13.69
CA ALA A 20 0.47 6.54 -13.33
C ALA A 20 1.22 5.87 -12.17
N VAL A 21 2.53 6.06 -12.07
CA VAL A 21 3.32 5.57 -10.92
C VAL A 21 2.88 6.26 -9.64
N ASP A 22 2.78 7.59 -9.66
CA ASP A 22 2.37 8.37 -8.48
C ASP A 22 0.98 7.96 -8.00
N ALA A 23 0.02 7.88 -8.92
CA ALA A 23 -1.34 7.45 -8.60
C ALA A 23 -1.40 6.02 -8.03
N ALA A 24 -0.66 5.08 -8.63
CA ALA A 24 -0.64 3.69 -8.17
C ALA A 24 0.05 3.55 -6.79
N MET A 25 1.11 4.31 -6.55
CA MET A 25 1.82 4.36 -5.27
C MET A 25 0.96 4.99 -4.17
N HIS A 26 0.23 6.07 -4.47
CA HIS A 26 -0.64 6.73 -3.51
C HIS A 26 -1.76 5.78 -3.04
N LEU A 27 -2.40 5.08 -3.98
CA LEU A 27 -3.42 4.07 -3.66
C LEU A 27 -2.84 2.93 -2.81
N HIS A 28 -1.66 2.43 -3.20
CA HIS A 28 -1.01 1.34 -2.49
C HIS A 28 -0.68 1.68 -1.03
N LEU A 29 -0.10 2.86 -0.80
CA LEU A 29 0.24 3.33 0.54
C LEU A 29 -1.00 3.59 1.39
N HIS A 30 -2.05 4.17 0.80
CA HIS A 30 -3.30 4.40 1.50
C HIS A 30 -3.92 3.08 1.99
N GLU A 31 -4.08 2.09 1.10
CA GLU A 31 -4.69 0.81 1.47
C GLU A 31 -3.83 0.00 2.46
N ILE A 32 -2.50 0.03 2.34
CA ILE A 32 -1.61 -0.57 3.34
C ILE A 32 -1.80 0.10 4.70
N SER A 33 -1.86 1.43 4.75
CA SER A 33 -1.99 2.17 6.00
C SER A 33 -3.30 1.83 6.70
N GLU A 34 -4.41 1.81 5.96
CA GLU A 34 -5.72 1.38 6.48
C GLU A 34 -5.67 -0.05 7.02
N SER A 35 -5.05 -0.97 6.27
CA SER A 35 -4.91 -2.37 6.69
C SER A 35 -4.10 -2.50 7.99
N VAL A 36 -2.97 -1.79 8.11
CA VAL A 36 -2.12 -1.80 9.31
C VAL A 36 -2.86 -1.20 10.50
N LEU A 37 -3.59 -0.10 10.31
CA LEU A 37 -4.38 0.52 11.37
C LEU A 37 -5.46 -0.42 11.89
N LEU A 38 -6.18 -1.11 11.00
CA LEU A 38 -7.18 -2.10 11.39
C LEU A 38 -6.54 -3.25 12.18
N ILE A 39 -5.44 -3.83 11.67
CA ILE A 39 -4.72 -4.91 12.36
C ILE A 39 -4.25 -4.46 13.75
N ARG A 40 -3.77 -3.22 13.89
CA ARG A 40 -3.36 -2.65 15.18
C ARG A 40 -4.54 -2.48 16.14
N GLN A 41 -5.72 -2.10 15.64
CA GLN A 41 -6.92 -1.99 16.48
C GLN A 41 -7.39 -3.35 16.98
N GLU A 42 -7.35 -4.37 16.12
CA GLU A 42 -7.81 -5.73 16.44
C GLU A 42 -6.79 -6.53 17.26
N ASN A 43 -5.50 -6.24 17.11
CA ASN A 43 -4.41 -6.99 17.74
C ASN A 43 -3.47 -6.05 18.51
N ARG A 44 -4.05 -5.16 19.33
CA ARG A 44 -3.30 -4.13 20.08
C ARG A 44 -2.06 -4.66 20.79
N ASP A 45 -2.16 -5.85 21.36
CA ASP A 45 -1.10 -6.48 22.14
C ASP A 45 0.14 -6.84 21.30
N TRP A 46 0.01 -6.98 19.98
CA TRP A 46 1.13 -7.23 19.06
C TRP A 46 1.95 -5.97 18.75
N PHE A 47 1.37 -4.79 18.98
CA PHE A 47 1.96 -3.49 18.66
C PHE A 47 2.31 -2.71 19.94
N SER A 48 2.66 -3.41 21.01
CA SER A 48 3.12 -2.79 22.25
C SER A 48 4.30 -1.86 21.95
N GLU A 49 4.17 -0.59 22.33
CA GLU A 49 5.30 0.33 22.44
C GLU A 49 6.05 -0.05 23.73
N GLU A 50 7.32 -0.43 23.61
CA GLU A 50 8.26 -0.31 24.74
C GLU A 50 8.36 1.15 25.17
#